data_AF-A0A7W1Z6F4-F1
#
_entry.id   AF-A0A7W1Z6F4-F1
#
_cell.length_a   1.000
_cell.length_b   1.000
_cell.length_c   1.000
_cell.angle_alpha   90.00
_cell.angle_beta   90.00
_cell.angle_gamma   90.00
#
_symmetry.space_group_name_H-M   'P 1'
#
loop_
_entity.id
_entity.type
_entity.pdbx_description
1 polymer ?
#
loop_
_entity_poly.entity_id
_entity_poly.type
_entity_poly.pdbx_seq_one_letter_code
_entity_poly.pdbx_strand_id
1 'polypeptide(L)'
;MVDWVATGALNYGTVARWSDWWSFEEIYTSKREHLTRWKKPVMIAEFGTLAVGGDRNAWFREALSELPHRHPEIKALLFFNVTSDATTTQQSLDWSFQQDSTIVSTVAGAVASWRTAGTATPR
;
A
#
# COMPACT_ATOMS: atom_id res chain seq x y z
N MET A 1 -18.82 2.71 18.95
CA MET A 1 -17.62 1.88 19.21
C MET A 1 -17.01 1.51 17.88
N VAL A 2 -15.68 1.45 17.76
CA VAL A 2 -14.97 1.04 16.54
C VAL A 2 -13.80 0.12 16.90
N ASP A 3 -13.58 -0.91 16.09
CA ASP A 3 -12.53 -1.91 16.29
C ASP A 3 -11.26 -1.59 15.49
N TRP A 4 -11.43 -0.96 14.33
CA TRP A 4 -10.36 -0.60 13.40
C TRP A 4 -10.52 0.83 12.91
N VAL A 5 -9.39 1.46 12.58
CA VAL A 5 -9.36 2.67 11.74
C VAL A 5 -8.68 2.34 10.43
N ALA A 6 -9.12 2.94 9.33
CA ALA A 6 -8.64 2.58 8.01
C ALA A 6 -8.36 3.79 7.11
N THR A 7 -7.47 3.59 6.15
CA THR A 7 -7.20 4.55 5.06
C THR A 7 -6.88 3.81 3.77
N GLY A 8 -7.07 4.48 2.63
CA GLY A 8 -6.44 4.11 1.36
C GLY A 8 -5.02 4.66 1.23
N ALA A 9 -4.19 3.97 0.46
CA ALA A 9 -2.85 4.32 0.04
C ALA A 9 -2.65 3.91 -1.42
N LEU A 10 -3.15 4.75 -2.32
CA LEU A 10 -3.07 4.57 -3.77
C LEU A 10 -2.09 5.59 -4.37
N ASN A 11 -1.07 5.11 -5.09
CA ASN A 11 -0.20 5.95 -5.90
C ASN A 11 -0.75 6.06 -7.33
N TYR A 12 -1.30 7.22 -7.67
CA TYR A 12 -1.84 7.52 -9.00
C TYR A 12 -0.75 7.86 -10.02
N GLY A 13 0.52 8.00 -9.59
CA GLY A 13 1.60 8.41 -10.48
C GLY A 13 1.28 9.71 -11.20
N THR A 14 1.69 9.83 -12.46
CA THR A 14 1.47 11.05 -13.26
C THR A 14 0.26 10.93 -14.21
N VAL A 15 -0.78 10.19 -13.81
CA VAL A 15 -1.96 9.94 -14.65
C VAL A 15 -2.85 11.18 -14.83
N ALA A 16 -2.80 12.13 -13.91
CA ALA A 16 -3.59 13.35 -13.95
C ALA A 16 -2.76 14.58 -13.53
N ARG A 17 -3.23 15.78 -13.89
CA ARG A 17 -2.53 17.04 -13.53
C ARG A 17 -2.42 17.30 -12.03
N TRP A 18 -3.27 16.66 -11.23
CA TRP A 18 -3.29 16.77 -9.78
C TRP A 18 -2.54 15.62 -9.10
N SER A 19 -2.05 14.64 -9.85
CA SER A 19 -1.36 13.46 -9.31
C SER A 19 0.13 13.53 -9.59
N ASP A 20 0.91 13.03 -8.64
CA ASP A 20 2.35 12.85 -8.75
C ASP A 20 2.74 11.44 -8.30
N TRP A 21 3.98 11.06 -8.58
CA TRP A 21 4.54 9.81 -8.09
C TRP A 21 4.92 9.93 -6.61
N TRP A 22 4.17 9.22 -5.76
CA TRP A 22 4.40 9.21 -4.31
C TRP A 22 4.73 7.82 -3.81
N SER A 23 5.72 7.70 -2.93
CA SER A 23 5.99 6.46 -2.20
C SER A 23 4.85 6.13 -1.22
N PHE A 24 4.72 4.85 -0.85
CA PHE A 24 3.80 4.47 0.23
C PHE A 24 4.07 5.24 1.53
N GLU A 25 5.35 5.47 1.85
CA GLU A 25 5.75 6.17 3.08
C GLU A 25 5.19 7.59 3.12
N GLU A 26 5.30 8.34 2.02
CA GLU A 26 4.80 9.72 1.93
C GLU A 26 3.27 9.74 2.07
N ILE A 27 2.59 8.83 1.36
CA ILE A 27 1.13 8.73 1.40
C ILE A 27 0.65 8.40 2.82
N TYR A 28 1.26 7.41 3.48
CA TYR A 28 0.84 6.97 4.81
C TYR A 28 1.22 7.96 5.91
N THR A 29 2.44 8.50 5.88
CA THR A 29 2.94 9.43 6.92
C THR A 29 2.05 10.68 7.04
N SER A 30 1.52 11.17 5.91
CA SER A 30 0.58 12.31 5.91
C SER A 30 -0.70 12.06 6.73
N LYS A 31 -1.09 10.80 6.94
CA LYS A 31 -2.32 10.38 7.63
C LYS A 31 -2.05 9.74 8.99
N ARG A 32 -0.82 9.24 9.19
CA ARG A 32 -0.41 8.40 10.33
C ARG A 32 -0.70 9.03 11.68
N GLU A 33 -0.36 10.30 11.86
CA GLU A 33 -0.59 10.99 13.13
C GLU A 33 -2.08 11.04 13.49
N HIS A 34 -2.96 11.27 12.51
CA HIS A 34 -4.39 11.30 12.73
C HIS A 34 -4.95 9.90 13.08
N LEU A 35 -4.48 8.86 12.38
CA LEU A 35 -4.95 7.49 12.58
C LEU A 35 -4.51 6.91 13.92
N THR A 36 -3.26 7.15 14.33
CA THR A 36 -2.68 6.56 15.54
C THR A 36 -3.23 7.16 16.84
N ARG A 37 -3.77 8.38 16.81
CA ARG A 37 -4.43 9.04 17.96
C ARG A 37 -5.57 8.21 18.55
N TRP A 38 -6.25 7.42 17.72
CA TRP A 38 -7.38 6.58 18.15
C TRP A 38 -6.95 5.35 18.95
N LYS A 39 -5.66 5.00 18.96
CA LYS A 39 -5.10 3.81 19.64
C LYS A 39 -5.83 2.53 19.25
N LYS A 40 -6.21 2.43 17.96
CA LYS A 40 -6.83 1.26 17.34
C LYS A 40 -5.89 0.67 16.29
N PRO A 41 -6.00 -0.64 15.99
CA PRO A 41 -5.34 -1.23 14.82
C PRO A 41 -5.67 -0.45 13.54
N VAL A 42 -4.65 -0.21 12.71
CA VAL A 42 -4.79 0.46 11.42
C VAL A 42 -4.89 -0.58 10.31
N MET A 43 -5.82 -0.37 9.39
CA MET A 43 -5.94 -1.11 8.13
C MET A 43 -5.62 -0.19 6.94
N ILE A 44 -4.78 -0.66 6.02
CA ILE A 44 -4.72 -0.08 4.69
C ILE A 44 -5.79 -0.77 3.85
N ALA A 45 -6.95 -0.13 3.69
CA ALA A 45 -8.13 -0.72 3.06
C ALA A 45 -8.05 -0.77 1.53
N GLU A 46 -7.22 0.10 0.95
CA GLU A 46 -6.93 0.13 -0.47
C GLU A 46 -5.43 0.40 -0.62
N PHE A 47 -4.70 -0.54 -1.20
CA PHE A 47 -3.26 -0.43 -1.42
C PHE A 47 -2.93 -0.75 -2.87
N GLY A 48 -2.20 0.14 -3.53
CA GLY A 48 -1.83 -0.05 -4.92
C GLY A 48 -1.09 1.13 -5.52
N THR A 49 -0.52 0.89 -6.69
CA THR A 49 0.17 1.89 -7.49
C THR A 49 -0.14 1.64 -8.96
N LEU A 50 -0.33 2.71 -9.72
CA LEU A 50 -0.35 2.65 -11.18
C LEU A 50 1.06 2.43 -11.73
N ALA A 51 1.13 2.02 -13.00
CA ALA A 51 2.41 1.78 -13.70
C ALA A 51 3.02 3.06 -14.29
N VAL A 52 2.25 4.16 -14.38
CA VAL A 52 2.70 5.41 -14.97
C VAL A 52 3.42 6.30 -13.94
N GLY A 53 4.52 6.94 -14.34
CA GLY A 53 5.21 7.94 -13.52
C GLY A 53 6.43 7.45 -12.73
N GLY A 54 6.72 6.14 -12.74
CA GLY A 54 7.88 5.59 -12.02
C GLY A 54 7.98 4.07 -12.08
N ASP A 55 8.87 3.50 -11.26
CA ASP A 55 9.08 2.04 -11.18
C ASP A 55 8.09 1.40 -10.21
N ARG A 56 7.07 0.76 -10.78
CA ARG A 56 6.01 0.07 -10.04
C ARG A 56 6.54 -1.09 -9.18
N ASN A 57 7.53 -1.84 -9.66
CA ASN A 57 8.09 -2.97 -8.94
C ASN A 57 8.93 -2.49 -7.75
N ALA A 58 9.74 -1.45 -7.94
CA ALA A 58 10.47 -0.80 -6.86
C ALA A 58 9.51 -0.23 -5.80
N TRP A 59 8.39 0.38 -6.21
CA TRP A 59 7.39 0.90 -5.29
C TRP A 59 6.82 -0.19 -4.37
N PHE A 60 6.42 -1.35 -4.93
CA PHE A 60 5.93 -2.47 -4.12
C PHE A 60 7.00 -3.03 -3.19
N ARG A 61 8.23 -3.19 -3.67
CA ARG A 61 9.37 -3.64 -2.85
C ARG A 61 9.58 -2.71 -1.65
N GLU A 62 9.68 -1.41 -1.91
CA GLU A 62 9.95 -0.40 -0.87
C GLU A 62 8.79 -0.25 0.12
N ALA A 63 7.55 -0.30 -0.37
CA ALA A 63 6.37 -0.21 0.48
C ALA A 63 6.24 -1.42 1.41
N LEU A 64 6.63 -2.62 0.97
CA LEU A 64 6.34 -3.86 1.70
C LEU A 64 7.53 -4.37 2.53
N SER A 65 8.79 -4.22 2.10
CA SER A 65 9.94 -4.89 2.75
C SER A 65 10.05 -4.64 4.25
N GLU A 66 9.81 -3.41 4.71
CA GLU A 66 9.97 -3.03 6.13
C GLU A 66 8.64 -2.58 6.78
N LEU A 67 7.50 -2.87 6.14
CA LEU A 67 6.20 -2.39 6.59
C LEU A 67 5.89 -2.75 8.06
N PRO A 68 6.06 -4.02 8.50
CA PRO A 68 5.74 -4.39 9.89
C PRO A 68 6.68 -3.75 10.92
N HIS A 69 7.92 -3.45 10.53
CA HIS A 69 8.92 -2.84 11.40
C HIS A 69 8.69 -1.34 11.56
N ARG A 70 8.46 -0.64 10.44
CA ARG A 70 8.27 0.82 10.42
C ARG A 70 6.91 1.26 10.91
N HIS A 71 5.87 0.49 10.61
CA HIS A 71 4.46 0.83 10.89
C HIS A 71 3.78 -0.30 11.66
N PRO A 72 4.21 -0.63 12.88
CA PRO A 72 3.68 -1.75 13.65
C PRO A 72 2.19 -1.59 14.00
N GLU A 73 1.63 -0.39 13.92
CA GLU A 73 0.19 -0.14 14.06
C GLU A 73 -0.65 -0.68 12.91
N ILE A 74 -0.07 -0.89 11.73
CA ILE A 74 -0.74 -1.47 10.57
C ILE A 74 -0.86 -2.97 10.79
N LYS A 75 -2.09 -3.46 10.93
CA LYS A 75 -2.39 -4.88 11.19
C LYS A 75 -3.08 -5.59 10.02
N ALA A 76 -3.46 -4.84 8.99
CA ALA A 76 -4.04 -5.38 7.76
C ALA A 76 -3.72 -4.47 6.57
N LEU A 77 -3.50 -5.09 5.41
CA LEU A 77 -3.28 -4.43 4.13
C LEU A 77 -4.07 -5.16 3.05
N LEU A 78 -4.87 -4.41 2.28
CA LEU A 78 -5.74 -4.94 1.23
C LEU A 78 -5.30 -4.37 -0.12
N PHE A 79 -4.89 -5.24 -1.04
CA PHE A 79 -4.55 -4.83 -2.40
C PHE A 79 -5.81 -4.44 -3.17
N PHE A 80 -5.79 -3.26 -3.78
CA PHE A 80 -6.84 -2.81 -4.68
C PHE A 80 -6.59 -3.38 -6.08
N ASN A 81 -7.09 -4.58 -6.35
CA ASN A 81 -6.83 -5.31 -7.60
C ASN A 81 -8.02 -5.18 -8.57
N VAL A 82 -8.07 -4.06 -9.29
CA VAL A 82 -9.13 -3.73 -10.25
C VAL A 82 -8.51 -3.43 -11.61
N THR A 83 -9.00 -4.09 -12.66
CA THR A 83 -8.47 -3.96 -14.04
C THR A 83 -9.05 -2.79 -14.82
N SER A 84 -10.17 -2.24 -14.36
CA SER A 84 -10.86 -1.13 -15.02
C SER A 84 -11.59 -0.28 -13.98
N ASP A 85 -10.99 0.83 -13.58
CA ASP A 85 -11.52 1.81 -12.64
C ASP A 85 -11.77 3.16 -13.34
N ALA A 86 -13.03 3.60 -13.35
CA ALA A 86 -13.48 4.84 -13.99
C ALA A 86 -13.40 6.09 -13.08
N THR A 87 -12.58 6.05 -12.03
CA THR A 87 -12.42 7.18 -11.09
C THR A 87 -11.84 8.43 -11.75
N THR A 88 -11.10 8.31 -12.85
CA THR A 88 -10.62 9.47 -13.62
C THR A 88 -11.51 9.74 -14.83
N THR A 89 -11.64 11.02 -15.19
CA THR A 89 -12.51 11.47 -16.29
C THR A 89 -11.97 11.11 -17.68
N GLN A 90 -10.68 10.80 -17.82
CA GLN A 90 -10.02 10.68 -19.12
C GLN A 90 -9.71 9.23 -19.54
N GLN A 91 -9.44 8.35 -18.58
CA GLN A 91 -9.09 6.96 -18.90
C GLN A 91 -9.46 6.03 -17.74
N SER A 92 -9.86 4.80 -18.09
CA SER A 92 -9.99 3.73 -17.10
C SER A 92 -8.60 3.35 -16.57
N LEU A 93 -8.47 3.22 -15.25
CA LEU A 93 -7.25 2.86 -14.57
C LEU A 93 -7.15 1.35 -14.35
N ASP A 94 -5.95 0.79 -14.54
CA ASP A 94 -5.64 -0.60 -14.19
C ASP A 94 -4.71 -0.63 -12.98
N TRP A 95 -5.27 -1.04 -11.85
CA TRP A 95 -4.58 -1.24 -10.58
C TRP A 95 -4.07 -2.66 -10.39
N SER A 96 -4.49 -3.58 -11.25
CA SER A 96 -4.13 -4.98 -11.14
C SER A 96 -2.64 -5.18 -11.42
N PHE A 97 -2.05 -6.19 -10.77
CA PHE A 97 -0.69 -6.64 -11.03
C PHE A 97 -0.58 -8.16 -11.10
N GLN A 98 -1.71 -8.87 -10.99
CA GLN A 98 -1.77 -10.33 -10.93
C GLN A 98 -1.18 -11.03 -12.16
N GLN A 99 -1.13 -10.35 -13.31
CA GLN A 99 -0.56 -10.87 -14.55
C GLN A 99 0.94 -10.54 -14.70
N ASP A 100 1.50 -9.71 -13.83
CA ASP A 100 2.92 -9.35 -13.82
C ASP A 100 3.69 -10.25 -12.84
N SER A 101 4.37 -11.27 -13.38
CA SER A 101 5.13 -12.23 -12.58
C SER A 101 6.28 -11.60 -11.78
N THR A 102 6.84 -10.48 -12.26
CA THR A 102 7.91 -9.76 -11.57
C THR A 102 7.36 -9.09 -10.32
N ILE A 103 6.23 -8.40 -10.44
CA ILE A 103 5.59 -7.76 -9.28
C ILE A 103 5.04 -8.81 -8.32
N VAL A 104 4.39 -9.86 -8.82
CA VAL A 104 3.86 -10.95 -7.97
C VAL A 104 4.98 -11.59 -7.16
N SER A 105 6.14 -11.89 -7.77
CA SER A 105 7.28 -12.47 -7.04
C SER A 105 7.86 -11.52 -5.99
N THR A 106 7.96 -10.22 -6.30
CA THR A 106 8.41 -9.18 -5.37
C THR A 106 7.47 -9.05 -4.17
N VAL A 107 6.15 -8.96 -4.41
CA VAL A 107 5.13 -8.87 -3.36
C VAL A 107 5.15 -10.14 -2.49
N ALA A 108 5.17 -11.32 -3.12
CA ALA A 108 5.20 -12.59 -2.39
C ALA A 108 6.45 -12.72 -1.51
N GLY A 109 7.63 -12.33 -2.03
CA GLY A 109 8.88 -12.33 -1.27
C GLY A 109 8.84 -11.38 -0.08
N ALA A 110 8.35 -10.15 -0.28
CA ALA A 110 8.21 -9.18 0.80
C ALA A 110 7.24 -9.65 1.88
N VAL A 111 6.04 -10.12 1.51
CA VAL A 111 5.04 -10.61 2.47
C VAL A 111 5.52 -11.85 3.22
N ALA A 112 6.28 -12.74 2.57
CA ALA A 112 6.86 -13.91 3.24
C ALA A 112 7.84 -13.51 4.35
N SER A 113 8.60 -12.43 4.16
CA SER A 113 9.54 -11.90 5.17
C SER A 113 8.85 -11.34 6.42
N TRP A 114 7.57 -10.96 6.34
CA TRP A 114 6.84 -10.46 7.51
C TRP A 114 6.64 -11.53 8.58
N ARG A 115 6.52 -12.80 8.15
CA ARG A 115 6.31 -13.93 9.06
C ARG A 115 7.53 -14.21 9.92
N THR A 116 8.73 -13.98 9.40
CA THR A 116 9.98 -14.17 10.14
C THR A 116 10.23 -13.02 11.13
N ALA A 117 9.70 -11.82 10.86
CA ALA A 117 9.78 -10.69 11.79
C ALA A 117 8.82 -10.82 12.99
N GLY A 118 7.69 -11.53 12.84
CA GLY A 118 6.66 -11.67 13.87
C GLY A 118 6.98 -12.64 15.02
N THR A 119 8.05 -13.44 14.94
CA THR A 119 8.41 -14.43 15.97
C THR A 119 9.33 -13.88 17.07
N ALA A 120 9.74 -12.61 16.99
CA ALA A 120 10.70 -12.00 17.90
C ALA A 120 10.07 -11.06 18.94
N THR A 121 9.01 -11.47 19.67
CA THR A 121 8.71 -10.90 21.01
C THR A 121 7.78 -11.83 21.80
N PRO A 122 8.29 -12.59 22.79
CA PRO A 122 7.45 -13.05 23.90
C PRO A 122 7.23 -11.87 24.86
N ARG A 123 5.96 -11.54 25.15
CA ARG A 123 5.61 -10.87 26.41
C ARG A 123 5.41 -11.93 27.47
#